data_AF-A0A316DZS6-F1
#
_entry.id   AF-A0A316DZS6-F1
#
_cell.length_a   1.000
_cell.length_b   1.000
_cell.length_c   1.000
_cell.angle_alpha   90.00
_cell.angle_beta   90.00
_cell.angle_gamma   90.00
#
_symmetry.space_group_name_H-M   'P 1'
#
loop_
_entity.id
_entity.type
_entity.pdbx_description
1 polymer ?
#
loop_
_entity_poly.entity_id
_entity_poly.type
_entity_poly.pdbx_seq_one_letter_code
_entity_poly.pdbx_strand_id
1 'polypeptide(L)'
;MFLSFRNIIVPLVVVVLIYSCNNSPKKEPYTPPKPQNLSGKVLAQTYCGSCHQVPDPTMLDKKTWEKGVLPKMAYRLGVDQDYFKLFANVDADEMQLILAEGVYPEHPQLAMEDWEKIKKYYLDNAPENPIKQDDKPKVKVGLTDFDVKPLKVWGDEPPRVTLVKFNPESQEIYVAWRGFSNFIKKYNAKLLKTDSITVQSAVSDIAPQKETLSILSMGIMDPSEKSRGTLTQVDKTKKVSKQLDSLKRPVQMSYGDLNQDSVEDILICNFGNEVGNLTWYEGGSMKPHLLKALPGARVAYLKDMNNDKLLDIVVLMTQAREGISIFYNKGKGEFEEKEILQFSSVYGSSFISLVDFNKDGFTDILYTNGDNADLSISLKAYHGIRIFLNDGKGAFKLGYFYPMYGASKALAADFDMDGDLDIAAISFFTALDQKPNEGFLLLKNKGNMTFDASTIQEAKSGKWMVMDVGDMDKDGDDDIILGSFLRGGMLGLEGLSFKGKSPPAVLVLENKHFK
;
A
#
# COMPACT_ATOMS: atom_id res chain seq x y z
N MET A 1 14.07 31.94 -91.63
CA MET A 1 13.98 30.64 -92.32
C MET A 1 13.15 29.72 -91.42
N PHE A 2 11.91 29.45 -91.83
CA PHE A 2 10.96 28.40 -91.43
C PHE A 2 10.74 28.08 -89.93
N LEU A 3 9.55 28.45 -89.39
CA LEU A 3 8.40 27.57 -89.02
C LEU A 3 8.61 26.85 -87.66
N SER A 4 7.67 26.66 -86.73
CA SER A 4 6.21 26.61 -86.77
C SER A 4 5.65 26.56 -85.33
N PHE A 5 4.58 27.32 -85.07
CA PHE A 5 3.33 26.93 -84.39
C PHE A 5 3.27 26.34 -82.96
N ARG A 6 2.54 27.13 -82.12
CA ARG A 6 1.33 26.80 -81.31
C ARG A 6 1.44 25.70 -80.23
N ASN A 7 1.07 26.04 -78.99
CA ASN A 7 -0.28 25.79 -78.40
C ASN A 7 -0.26 25.52 -76.88
N ILE A 8 -1.31 26.06 -76.24
CA ILE A 8 -2.09 25.51 -75.10
C ILE A 8 -1.46 25.56 -73.70
N ILE A 9 -2.05 26.45 -72.88
CA ILE A 9 -1.97 26.45 -71.42
C ILE A 9 -2.91 25.36 -70.88
N VAL A 10 -2.37 24.41 -70.13
CA VAL A 10 -3.10 23.45 -69.29
C VAL A 10 -2.75 23.75 -67.83
N PRO A 11 -3.71 23.83 -66.89
CA PRO A 11 -3.38 24.15 -65.50
C PRO A 11 -2.76 22.93 -64.82
N LEU A 12 -1.65 23.17 -64.13
CA LEU A 12 -0.91 22.18 -63.35
C LEU A 12 -1.73 21.83 -62.09
N VAL A 13 -2.39 20.67 -62.11
CA VAL A 13 -2.94 20.04 -60.90
C VAL A 13 -1.75 19.50 -60.11
N VAL A 14 -1.44 20.13 -58.97
CA VAL A 14 -0.46 19.62 -58.01
C VAL A 14 -1.09 18.43 -57.27
N VAL A 15 -0.78 17.22 -57.73
CA VAL A 15 -1.02 15.99 -56.97
C VAL A 15 0.05 15.90 -55.88
N VAL A 16 -0.32 16.25 -54.66
CA VAL A 16 0.50 15.94 -53.47
C VAL A 16 0.35 14.44 -53.21
N LEU A 17 1.34 13.67 -53.65
CA LEU A 17 1.53 12.28 -53.25
C LEU A 17 1.85 12.25 -51.75
N ILE A 18 0.91 11.75 -50.95
CA ILE A 18 1.13 11.41 -49.55
C ILE A 18 2.03 10.17 -49.52
N TYR A 19 3.34 10.38 -49.46
CA TYR A 19 4.28 9.34 -49.06
C TYR A 19 4.12 9.13 -47.55
N SER A 20 3.27 8.17 -47.18
CA SER A 20 3.19 7.65 -45.83
C SER A 20 4.54 6.97 -45.51
N CYS A 21 5.39 7.68 -44.76
CA CYS A 21 6.61 7.09 -44.21
C CYS A 21 6.23 6.16 -43.07
N ASN A 22 6.18 4.86 -43.40
CA ASN A 22 6.13 3.75 -42.48
C ASN A 22 7.50 3.62 -41.77
N ASN A 23 7.87 4.59 -40.94
CA ASN A 23 9.07 4.54 -40.10
C ASN A 23 8.72 3.88 -38.76
N SER A 24 8.47 2.57 -38.79
CA SER A 24 8.78 1.77 -37.62
C SER A 24 10.32 1.78 -37.48
N PRO A 25 10.90 2.20 -36.35
CA PRO A 25 12.34 2.11 -36.17
C PRO A 25 12.76 0.66 -36.44
N LYS A 26 13.74 0.46 -37.33
CA LYS A 26 14.34 -0.86 -37.54
C LYS A 26 14.87 -1.33 -36.20
N LYS A 27 14.25 -2.34 -35.59
CA LYS A 27 14.77 -2.99 -34.37
C LYS A 27 16.22 -3.41 -34.70
N GLU A 28 17.20 -2.82 -34.01
CA GLU A 28 18.58 -3.29 -34.14
C GLU A 28 18.62 -4.79 -33.84
N PRO A 29 19.41 -5.58 -34.59
CA PRO A 29 19.52 -7.01 -34.33
C PRO A 29 20.03 -7.23 -32.91
N TYR A 30 19.25 -7.97 -32.12
CA TYR A 30 19.61 -8.31 -30.75
C TYR A 30 20.98 -9.00 -30.71
N THR A 31 21.89 -8.46 -29.90
CA THR A 31 23.20 -9.05 -29.61
C THR A 31 23.16 -9.61 -28.19
N PRO A 32 23.32 -10.93 -28.00
CA PRO A 32 23.31 -11.53 -26.67
C PRO A 32 24.40 -10.92 -25.76
N PRO A 33 24.07 -10.64 -24.47
CA PRO A 33 25.06 -10.19 -23.50
C PRO A 33 26.17 -11.24 -23.34
N LYS A 34 27.42 -10.76 -23.20
CA LYS A 34 28.57 -11.62 -22.92
C LYS A 34 28.82 -11.72 -21.41
N PRO A 35 29.30 -12.87 -20.91
CA PRO A 35 29.67 -13.02 -19.49
C PRO A 35 30.70 -11.98 -19.06
N GLN A 36 30.46 -11.38 -17.91
CA GLN A 36 31.35 -10.41 -17.29
C GLN A 36 32.28 -11.10 -16.29
N ASN A 37 33.51 -10.60 -16.17
CA ASN A 37 34.46 -11.08 -15.16
C ASN A 37 34.21 -10.39 -13.80
N LEU A 38 32.98 -10.45 -13.31
CA LEU A 38 32.54 -9.84 -12.05
C LEU A 38 32.03 -10.92 -11.09
N SER A 39 32.08 -10.63 -9.78
CA SER A 39 31.52 -11.50 -8.76
C SER A 39 29.99 -11.42 -8.72
N GLY A 40 29.32 -12.45 -8.20
CA GLY A 40 27.86 -12.47 -8.05
C GLY A 40 27.32 -11.29 -7.24
N LYS A 41 28.05 -10.83 -6.21
CA LYS A 41 27.70 -9.64 -5.43
C LYS A 41 27.69 -8.37 -6.27
N VAL A 42 28.74 -8.16 -7.08
CA VAL A 42 28.83 -6.96 -7.93
C VAL A 42 27.77 -7.01 -9.03
N LEU A 43 27.56 -8.18 -9.63
CA LEU A 43 26.50 -8.39 -10.61
C LEU A 43 25.11 -8.12 -10.02
N ALA A 44 24.82 -8.60 -8.81
CA ALA A 44 23.57 -8.29 -8.12
C ALA A 44 23.42 -6.79 -7.87
N GLN A 45 24.50 -6.09 -7.49
CA GLN A 45 24.47 -4.64 -7.33
C GLN A 45 24.17 -3.90 -8.65
N THR A 46 24.75 -4.36 -9.76
CA THR A 46 24.54 -3.76 -11.08
C THR A 46 23.13 -4.01 -11.63
N TYR A 47 22.66 -5.24 -11.56
CA TYR A 47 21.42 -5.66 -12.23
C TYR A 47 20.18 -5.58 -11.34
N CYS A 48 20.30 -5.87 -10.03
CA CYS A 48 19.18 -5.72 -9.09
C CYS A 48 19.11 -4.28 -8.54
N GLY A 49 20.27 -3.62 -8.36
CA GLY A 49 20.36 -2.27 -7.80
C GLY A 49 19.94 -1.15 -8.75
N SER A 50 19.70 -1.46 -10.02
CA SER A 50 19.19 -0.50 -11.00
C SER A 50 17.70 -0.15 -10.78
N CYS A 51 16.95 -1.02 -10.11
CA CYS A 51 15.50 -0.85 -9.91
C CYS A 51 15.16 -0.39 -8.49
N HIS A 52 15.79 -0.97 -7.47
CA HIS A 52 15.51 -0.72 -6.06
C HIS A 52 16.76 -0.97 -5.20
N GLN A 53 16.68 -0.67 -3.90
CA GLN A 53 17.74 -1.04 -2.97
C GLN A 53 17.94 -2.56 -2.96
N VAL A 54 19.19 -2.99 -3.15
CA VAL A 54 19.54 -4.42 -3.26
C VAL A 54 19.30 -5.11 -1.91
N PRO A 55 18.50 -6.19 -1.85
CA PRO A 55 18.36 -6.95 -0.62
C PRO A 55 19.66 -7.63 -0.21
N ASP A 56 19.97 -7.59 1.08
CA ASP A 56 21.06 -8.43 1.62
C ASP A 56 20.62 -9.91 1.59
N PRO A 57 21.48 -10.85 1.14
CA PRO A 57 21.16 -12.27 1.15
C PRO A 57 20.68 -12.80 2.50
N THR A 58 21.10 -12.22 3.62
CA THR A 58 20.69 -12.68 4.96
C THR A 58 19.25 -12.33 5.32
N MET A 59 18.58 -11.47 4.53
CA MET A 59 17.21 -11.04 4.82
C MET A 59 16.17 -12.16 4.66
N LEU A 60 16.45 -13.17 3.83
CA LEU A 60 15.57 -14.31 3.60
C LEU A 60 16.34 -15.62 3.72
N ASP A 61 15.64 -16.69 4.10
CA ASP A 61 16.22 -18.02 4.09
C ASP A 61 16.45 -18.55 2.67
N LYS A 62 17.35 -19.53 2.56
CA LYS A 62 17.75 -20.15 1.30
C LYS A 62 16.57 -20.66 0.48
N LYS A 63 15.58 -21.30 1.13
CA LYS A 63 14.40 -21.85 0.44
C LYS A 63 13.54 -20.73 -0.16
N THR A 64 13.35 -19.64 0.57
CA THR A 64 12.60 -18.47 0.09
C THR A 64 13.30 -17.78 -1.10
N TRP A 65 14.62 -17.65 -1.05
CA TRP A 65 15.41 -17.17 -2.20
C TRP A 65 15.26 -18.08 -3.41
N GLU A 66 15.51 -19.38 -3.23
CA GLU A 66 15.54 -20.38 -4.30
C GLU A 66 14.19 -20.55 -4.99
N LYS A 67 13.11 -20.63 -4.21
CA LYS A 67 11.77 -21.00 -4.70
C LYS A 67 10.84 -19.83 -4.94
N GLY A 68 11.11 -18.68 -4.31
CA GLY A 68 10.27 -17.48 -4.39
C GLY A 68 10.89 -16.39 -5.25
N VAL A 69 11.95 -15.75 -4.73
CA VAL A 69 12.47 -14.49 -5.29
C VAL A 69 13.28 -14.71 -6.58
N LEU A 70 14.27 -15.61 -6.59
CA LEU A 70 15.17 -15.80 -7.74
C LEU A 70 14.44 -16.24 -9.02
N PRO A 71 13.45 -17.16 -8.99
CA PRO A 71 12.71 -17.54 -10.20
C PRO A 71 11.97 -16.36 -10.84
N LYS A 72 11.38 -15.47 -10.03
CA LYS A 72 10.70 -14.28 -10.54
C LYS A 72 11.66 -13.24 -11.07
N MET A 73 12.84 -13.14 -10.47
CA MET A 73 13.90 -12.28 -10.99
C MET A 73 14.46 -12.77 -12.32
N ALA A 74 14.52 -14.09 -12.55
CA ALA A 74 14.91 -14.63 -13.84
C ALA A 74 13.99 -14.15 -14.97
N TYR A 75 12.66 -14.10 -14.76
CA TYR A 75 11.72 -13.53 -15.72
C TYR A 75 11.94 -12.02 -15.94
N ARG A 76 12.12 -11.24 -14.87
CA ARG A 76 12.33 -9.78 -14.98
C ARG A 76 13.65 -9.40 -15.64
N LEU A 77 14.63 -10.31 -15.65
CA LEU A 77 15.89 -10.13 -16.36
C LEU A 77 15.88 -10.80 -17.75
N GLY A 78 14.75 -11.38 -18.16
CA GLY A 78 14.58 -12.06 -19.44
C GLY A 78 15.41 -13.35 -19.59
N VAL A 79 15.97 -13.88 -18.49
CA VAL A 79 16.82 -15.08 -18.49
C VAL A 79 15.98 -16.36 -18.46
N ASP A 80 14.83 -16.33 -17.78
CA ASP A 80 13.78 -17.33 -17.93
C ASP A 80 12.66 -16.71 -18.78
N GLN A 81 12.25 -17.42 -19.83
CA GLN A 81 11.27 -16.97 -20.81
C GLN A 81 10.08 -17.93 -20.92
N ASP A 82 9.91 -18.85 -19.97
CA ASP A 82 8.73 -19.71 -19.88
C ASP A 82 7.50 -18.88 -19.42
N TYR A 83 6.95 -18.11 -20.35
CA TYR A 83 5.78 -17.27 -20.11
C TYR A 83 4.51 -18.09 -19.87
N PHE A 84 4.45 -19.35 -20.33
CA PHE A 84 3.35 -20.23 -20.00
C PHE A 84 3.29 -20.48 -18.49
N LYS A 85 4.43 -20.76 -17.88
CA LYS A 85 4.53 -20.91 -16.42
C LYS A 85 4.31 -19.60 -15.68
N LEU A 86 4.80 -18.48 -16.20
CA LEU A 86 4.60 -17.15 -15.58
C LEU A 86 3.12 -16.75 -15.51
N PHE A 87 2.37 -17.01 -16.59
CA PHE A 87 0.98 -16.57 -16.78
C PHE A 87 -0.06 -17.69 -16.65
N ALA A 88 0.32 -18.84 -16.07
CA ALA A 88 -0.56 -20.02 -16.00
C ALA A 88 -1.94 -19.76 -15.36
N ASN A 89 -2.05 -18.77 -14.46
CA ASN A 89 -3.29 -18.40 -13.77
C ASN A 89 -3.74 -16.96 -14.10
N VAL A 90 -3.27 -16.41 -15.21
CA VAL A 90 -3.55 -15.05 -15.66
C VAL A 90 -4.43 -15.13 -16.91
N ASP A 91 -5.54 -14.40 -16.93
CA ASP A 91 -6.40 -14.38 -18.12
C ASP A 91 -5.75 -13.60 -19.28
N ALA A 92 -6.23 -13.82 -20.50
CA ALA A 92 -5.59 -13.29 -21.71
C ALA A 92 -5.53 -11.75 -21.74
N ASP A 93 -6.57 -11.07 -21.28
CA ASP A 93 -6.62 -9.61 -21.25
C ASP A 93 -5.59 -9.08 -20.25
N GLU A 94 -5.52 -9.69 -19.07
CA GLU A 94 -4.54 -9.36 -18.03
C GLU A 94 -3.10 -9.59 -18.51
N MET A 95 -2.84 -10.73 -19.17
CA MET A 95 -1.54 -11.05 -19.75
C MET A 95 -1.11 -10.02 -20.79
N GLN A 96 -2.02 -9.59 -21.66
CA GLN A 96 -1.72 -8.57 -22.67
C GLN A 96 -1.36 -7.22 -22.02
N LEU A 97 -2.06 -6.82 -20.96
CA LEU A 97 -1.74 -5.61 -20.22
C LEU A 97 -0.34 -5.71 -19.60
N ILE A 98 -0.04 -6.80 -18.90
CA ILE A 98 1.28 -6.99 -18.27
C ILE A 98 2.42 -6.95 -19.30
N LEU A 99 2.26 -7.60 -20.45
CA LEU A 99 3.27 -7.61 -21.52
C LEU A 99 3.45 -6.23 -22.16
N ALA A 100 2.38 -5.45 -22.30
CA ALA A 100 2.43 -4.10 -22.87
C ALA A 100 3.25 -3.12 -22.01
N GLU A 101 3.36 -3.37 -20.70
CA GLU A 101 4.14 -2.54 -19.78
C GLU A 101 5.66 -2.78 -19.87
N GLY A 102 6.10 -3.82 -20.60
CA GLY A 102 7.53 -4.07 -20.82
C GLY A 102 8.30 -4.52 -19.57
N VAL A 103 7.59 -4.99 -18.54
CA VAL A 103 8.15 -5.43 -17.25
C VAL A 103 9.01 -6.69 -17.38
N TYR A 104 8.70 -7.51 -18.39
CA TYR A 104 9.42 -8.74 -18.72
C TYR A 104 10.12 -8.58 -20.08
N PRO A 105 11.45 -8.45 -20.13
CA PRO A 105 12.18 -8.24 -21.37
C PRO A 105 12.02 -9.40 -22.37
N GLU A 106 11.83 -9.08 -23.66
CA GLU A 106 11.78 -10.07 -24.75
C GLU A 106 13.09 -10.87 -24.90
N HIS A 107 14.20 -10.35 -24.38
CA HIS A 107 15.53 -10.95 -24.47
C HIS A 107 16.31 -10.82 -23.15
N PRO A 108 17.23 -11.76 -22.84
CA PRO A 108 18.08 -11.70 -21.66
C PRO A 108 18.85 -10.38 -21.52
N GLN A 109 18.83 -9.80 -20.32
CA GLN A 109 19.56 -8.57 -19.99
C GLN A 109 21.00 -8.82 -19.50
N LEU A 110 21.33 -10.08 -19.22
CA LEU A 110 22.65 -10.54 -18.81
C LEU A 110 22.92 -11.95 -19.34
N ALA A 111 24.19 -12.34 -19.37
CA ALA A 111 24.59 -13.68 -19.74
C ALA A 111 24.13 -14.70 -18.67
N MET A 112 23.80 -15.92 -19.09
CA MET A 112 23.34 -16.97 -18.18
C MET A 112 24.40 -17.28 -17.10
N GLU A 113 25.68 -17.24 -17.46
CA GLU A 113 26.81 -17.45 -16.56
C GLU A 113 26.86 -16.40 -15.44
N ASP A 114 26.47 -15.16 -15.73
CA ASP A 114 26.40 -14.09 -14.73
C ASP A 114 25.16 -14.24 -13.85
N TRP A 115 24.04 -14.69 -14.42
CA TRP A 115 22.85 -15.05 -13.65
C TRP A 115 23.14 -16.17 -12.64
N GLU A 116 23.86 -17.23 -13.04
CA GLU A 116 24.28 -18.30 -12.13
C GLU A 116 25.16 -17.79 -10.99
N LYS A 117 26.05 -16.82 -11.24
CA LYS A 117 26.84 -16.17 -10.18
C LYS A 117 25.97 -15.39 -9.20
N ILE A 118 24.94 -14.67 -9.68
CA ILE A 118 23.99 -13.96 -8.81
C ILE A 118 23.23 -14.96 -7.94
N LYS A 119 22.65 -16.01 -8.52
CA LYS A 119 21.96 -17.06 -7.76
C LYS A 119 22.88 -17.67 -6.70
N LYS A 120 24.09 -18.05 -7.10
CA LYS A 120 25.09 -18.61 -6.17
C LYS A 120 25.42 -17.65 -5.03
N TYR A 121 25.60 -16.37 -5.31
CA TYR A 121 25.84 -15.37 -4.26
C TYR A 121 24.72 -15.34 -3.22
N TYR A 122 23.45 -15.26 -3.65
CA TYR A 122 22.33 -15.27 -2.70
C TYR A 122 22.23 -16.60 -1.93
N LEU A 123 22.30 -17.73 -2.62
CA LEU A 123 22.13 -19.05 -1.99
C LEU A 123 23.29 -19.41 -1.05
N ASP A 124 24.53 -19.02 -1.37
CA ASP A 124 25.69 -19.30 -0.51
C ASP A 124 25.69 -18.45 0.78
N ASN A 125 25.06 -17.27 0.76
CA ASN A 125 25.09 -16.31 1.87
C ASN A 125 23.75 -16.21 2.63
N ALA A 126 22.68 -16.82 2.12
CA ALA A 126 21.40 -16.88 2.81
C ALA A 126 21.42 -17.89 3.99
N PRO A 127 20.80 -17.57 5.13
CA PRO A 127 20.64 -18.51 6.23
C PRO A 127 19.76 -19.70 5.84
N GLU A 128 19.95 -20.84 6.50
CA GLU A 128 19.13 -22.04 6.26
C GLU A 128 17.66 -21.86 6.69
N ASN A 129 17.43 -21.08 7.75
CA ASN A 129 16.11 -20.77 8.29
C ASN A 129 15.97 -19.26 8.47
N PRO A 130 14.74 -18.72 8.49
CA PRO A 130 14.54 -17.31 8.75
C PRO A 130 15.16 -16.88 10.08
N ILE A 131 15.83 -15.74 10.09
CA ILE A 131 16.42 -15.16 11.30
C ILE A 131 15.28 -14.80 12.26
N LYS A 132 15.47 -15.07 13.56
CA LYS A 132 14.50 -14.72 14.60
C LYS A 132 14.50 -13.22 14.85
N GLN A 133 13.36 -12.68 15.26
CA GLN A 133 13.28 -11.32 15.77
C GLN A 133 14.18 -11.13 16.99
N ASP A 134 14.66 -9.91 17.17
CA ASP A 134 15.35 -9.47 18.38
C ASP A 134 14.45 -9.62 19.61
N ASP A 135 15.07 -9.66 20.78
CA ASP A 135 14.35 -9.66 22.05
C ASP A 135 13.50 -8.40 22.19
N LYS A 136 12.31 -8.57 22.77
CA LYS A 136 11.31 -7.50 22.92
C LYS A 136 10.65 -7.57 24.31
N PRO A 137 10.04 -6.46 24.77
CA PRO A 137 9.28 -6.46 26.02
C PRO A 137 8.27 -7.62 26.09
N LYS A 138 8.14 -8.21 27.28
CA LYS A 138 7.18 -9.29 27.49
C LYS A 138 5.76 -8.76 27.33
N VAL A 139 5.05 -9.28 26.33
CA VAL A 139 3.65 -8.92 26.07
C VAL A 139 2.76 -9.45 27.20
N LYS A 140 2.01 -8.55 27.85
CA LYS A 140 0.97 -8.88 28.84
C LYS A 140 -0.34 -9.19 28.12
N VAL A 141 -1.13 -10.12 28.65
CA VAL A 141 -2.45 -10.47 28.08
C VAL A 141 -3.55 -9.88 28.94
N GLY A 142 -4.49 -9.19 28.30
CA GLY A 142 -5.58 -8.45 28.91
C GLY A 142 -5.27 -6.96 28.98
N LEU A 143 -6.30 -6.16 28.71
CA LEU A 143 -6.31 -4.72 28.92
C LEU A 143 -7.37 -4.42 29.97
N THR A 144 -7.01 -3.70 31.02
CA THR A 144 -7.96 -3.29 32.08
C THR A 144 -8.81 -2.10 31.65
N ASP A 145 -8.22 -1.23 30.83
CA ASP A 145 -8.75 0.08 30.50
C ASP A 145 -9.73 0.02 29.31
N PHE A 146 -9.85 -1.15 28.67
CA PHE A 146 -10.72 -1.35 27.52
C PHE A 146 -11.74 -2.47 27.74
N ASP A 147 -12.96 -2.25 27.26
CA ASP A 147 -13.97 -3.29 27.07
C ASP A 147 -14.00 -3.75 25.61
N VAL A 148 -13.81 -5.06 25.39
CA VAL A 148 -13.77 -5.63 24.04
C VAL A 148 -15.18 -6.07 23.61
N LYS A 149 -15.74 -5.39 22.60
CA LYS A 149 -17.09 -5.60 22.07
C LYS A 149 -17.03 -6.16 20.64
N PRO A 150 -17.38 -7.43 20.41
CA PRO A 150 -17.40 -8.00 19.07
C PRO A 150 -18.63 -7.58 18.26
N LEU A 151 -18.42 -7.28 16.99
CA LEU A 151 -19.48 -6.97 16.03
C LEU A 151 -19.49 -7.99 14.87
N LYS A 152 -20.63 -8.68 14.72
CA LYS A 152 -20.93 -9.47 13.53
C LYS A 152 -21.50 -8.58 12.43
N VAL A 153 -20.93 -8.66 11.24
CA VAL A 153 -21.32 -7.82 10.09
C VAL A 153 -22.21 -8.58 9.11
N TRP A 154 -21.91 -9.86 8.84
CA TRP A 154 -22.62 -10.64 7.83
C TRP A 154 -22.66 -12.14 8.14
N GLY A 155 -23.84 -12.65 8.50
CA GLY A 155 -24.11 -14.08 8.67
C GLY A 155 -23.04 -14.80 9.49
N ASP A 156 -22.72 -16.03 9.06
CA ASP A 156 -21.62 -16.83 9.59
C ASP A 156 -20.48 -17.01 8.55
N GLU A 157 -20.45 -16.16 7.51
CA GLU A 157 -19.35 -16.16 6.55
C GLU A 157 -18.03 -15.70 7.22
N PRO A 158 -16.87 -16.18 6.76
CA PRO A 158 -15.59 -15.63 7.17
C PRO A 158 -15.53 -14.11 6.93
N PRO A 159 -15.11 -13.30 7.91
CA PRO A 159 -14.96 -11.85 7.78
C PRO A 159 -14.18 -11.42 6.54
N ARG A 160 -14.71 -10.44 5.81
CA ARG A 160 -14.04 -9.84 4.64
C ARG A 160 -14.15 -8.32 4.71
N VAL A 161 -13.80 -7.76 5.86
CA VAL A 161 -13.83 -6.31 6.10
C VAL A 161 -12.66 -5.66 5.36
N THR A 162 -12.96 -4.70 4.49
CA THR A 162 -11.92 -3.98 3.71
C THR A 162 -11.70 -2.55 4.17
N LEU A 163 -12.60 -2.02 5.01
CA LEU A 163 -12.48 -0.72 5.65
C LEU A 163 -13.29 -0.71 6.94
N VAL A 164 -12.69 -0.16 8.00
CA VAL A 164 -13.39 0.41 9.15
C VAL A 164 -13.02 1.89 9.18
N LYS A 165 -14.00 2.77 9.37
CA LYS A 165 -13.76 4.21 9.52
C LYS A 165 -14.74 4.83 10.50
N PHE A 166 -14.26 5.59 11.46
CA PHE A 166 -15.07 6.38 12.37
C PHE A 166 -15.31 7.78 11.79
N ASN A 167 -16.54 8.27 11.90
CA ASN A 167 -16.86 9.66 11.60
C ASN A 167 -17.20 10.41 12.90
N PRO A 168 -16.36 11.33 13.38
CA PRO A 168 -16.62 12.06 14.62
C PRO A 168 -17.83 12.99 14.52
N GLU A 169 -18.20 13.49 13.34
CA GLU A 169 -19.36 14.38 13.17
C GLU A 169 -20.68 13.63 13.37
N SER A 170 -20.82 12.48 12.69
CA SER A 170 -22.04 11.67 12.74
C SER A 170 -22.04 10.62 13.85
N GLN A 171 -20.87 10.32 14.42
CA GLN A 171 -20.66 9.29 15.45
C GLN A 171 -21.05 7.91 14.94
N GLU A 172 -20.69 7.66 13.69
CA GLU A 172 -20.98 6.41 13.01
C GLU A 172 -19.68 5.71 12.62
N ILE A 173 -19.68 4.40 12.81
CA ILE A 173 -18.66 3.49 12.31
C ILE A 173 -19.12 2.98 10.95
N TYR A 174 -18.30 3.20 9.93
CA TYR A 174 -18.46 2.66 8.59
C TYR A 174 -17.68 1.36 8.48
N VAL A 175 -18.34 0.30 8.03
CA VAL A 175 -17.73 -1.01 7.82
C VAL A 175 -17.98 -1.45 6.39
N ALA A 176 -16.93 -1.53 5.57
CA ALA A 176 -17.02 -2.03 4.21
C ALA A 176 -16.75 -3.54 4.15
N TRP A 177 -17.53 -4.24 3.34
CA TRP A 177 -17.48 -5.69 3.18
C TRP A 177 -17.28 -6.09 1.73
N ARG A 178 -16.35 -7.02 1.49
CA ARG A 178 -16.16 -7.68 0.20
C ARG A 178 -16.79 -9.07 0.20
N GLY A 179 -17.81 -9.31 -0.62
CA GLY A 179 -18.49 -10.60 -0.70
C GLY A 179 -19.19 -10.83 -2.03
N PHE A 180 -20.18 -11.72 -2.05
CA PHE A 180 -21.08 -11.86 -3.20
C PHE A 180 -21.83 -10.55 -3.47
N SER A 181 -22.22 -9.84 -2.40
CA SER A 181 -22.68 -8.46 -2.45
C SER A 181 -21.71 -7.59 -1.66
N ASN A 182 -21.17 -6.56 -2.30
CA ASN A 182 -20.31 -5.59 -1.63
C ASN A 182 -21.17 -4.47 -1.03
N PHE A 183 -20.86 -4.06 0.20
CA PHE A 183 -21.62 -3.02 0.88
C PHE A 183 -20.75 -2.23 1.86
N ILE A 184 -21.24 -1.06 2.24
CA ILE A 184 -20.83 -0.33 3.44
C ILE A 184 -22.02 -0.34 4.40
N LYS A 185 -21.81 -0.77 5.63
CA LYS A 185 -22.80 -0.64 6.72
C LYS A 185 -22.35 0.43 7.69
N LYS A 186 -23.31 1.18 8.22
CA LYS A 186 -23.09 2.17 9.26
C LYS A 186 -23.61 1.64 10.60
N TYR A 187 -22.90 1.92 11.67
CA TYR A 187 -23.25 1.53 13.03
C TYR A 187 -23.10 2.74 13.96
N ASN A 188 -23.99 2.88 14.94
CA ASN A 188 -23.83 3.87 16.00
C ASN A 188 -22.90 3.35 17.13
N ALA A 189 -22.64 4.18 18.15
CA ALA A 189 -21.87 3.83 19.34
C ALA A 189 -22.32 2.54 20.05
N LYS A 190 -23.62 2.23 19.99
CA LYS A 190 -24.20 0.99 20.57
C LYS A 190 -24.05 -0.23 19.65
N LEU A 191 -23.27 -0.10 18.58
CA LEU A 191 -23.05 -1.10 17.54
C LEU A 191 -24.34 -1.58 16.85
N LEU A 192 -25.37 -0.74 16.84
CA LEU A 192 -26.61 -0.99 16.11
C LEU A 192 -26.48 -0.42 14.69
N LYS A 193 -26.81 -1.25 13.69
CA LYS A 193 -26.77 -0.85 12.28
C LYS A 193 -27.79 0.27 12.02
N THR A 194 -27.32 1.41 11.55
CA THR A 194 -28.14 2.59 11.23
C THR A 194 -28.49 2.66 9.74
N ASP A 195 -27.56 2.28 8.85
CA ASP A 195 -27.77 2.33 7.41
C ASP A 195 -26.91 1.29 6.64
N SER A 196 -27.17 1.14 5.35
CA SER A 196 -26.40 0.34 4.41
C SER A 196 -26.41 0.94 3.01
N ILE A 197 -25.25 0.88 2.34
CA ILE A 197 -25.02 1.32 0.96
C ILE A 197 -24.45 0.14 0.19
N THR A 198 -25.06 -0.20 -0.95
CA THR A 198 -24.50 -1.21 -1.86
C THR A 198 -23.44 -0.56 -2.74
N VAL A 199 -22.32 -1.24 -2.95
CA VAL A 199 -21.19 -0.74 -3.74
C VAL A 199 -20.79 -1.76 -4.80
N GLN A 200 -20.13 -1.30 -5.87
CA GLN A 200 -19.84 -2.16 -7.02
C GLN A 200 -18.66 -3.11 -6.78
N SER A 201 -17.69 -2.71 -5.97
CA SER A 201 -16.52 -3.51 -5.64
C SER A 201 -16.03 -3.21 -4.22
N ALA A 202 -14.95 -3.87 -3.80
CA ALA A 202 -14.36 -3.66 -2.48
C ALA A 202 -13.94 -2.20 -2.30
N VAL A 203 -14.36 -1.60 -1.18
CA VAL A 203 -14.06 -0.20 -0.83
C VAL A 203 -12.74 -0.17 -0.07
N SER A 204 -11.86 0.74 -0.47
CA SER A 204 -10.56 0.96 0.15
C SER A 204 -10.53 2.21 1.03
N ASP A 205 -11.30 3.24 0.67
CA ASP A 205 -11.41 4.47 1.44
C ASP A 205 -12.76 5.15 1.26
N ILE A 206 -13.15 5.95 2.24
CA ILE A 206 -14.34 6.81 2.20
C ILE A 206 -14.03 8.17 2.81
N ALA A 207 -14.69 9.23 2.34
CA ALA A 207 -14.58 10.56 2.94
C ALA A 207 -15.99 11.14 3.10
N PRO A 208 -16.52 11.19 4.32
CA PRO A 208 -17.74 11.94 4.61
C PRO A 208 -17.51 13.43 4.31
N GLN A 209 -18.43 14.03 3.57
CA GLN A 209 -18.54 15.47 3.35
C GLN A 209 -19.90 15.92 3.88
N LYS A 210 -20.12 17.24 3.98
CA LYS A 210 -21.33 17.82 4.59
C LYS A 210 -22.65 17.26 4.03
N GLU A 211 -22.69 16.98 2.72
CA GLU A 211 -23.91 16.53 2.01
C GLU A 211 -23.74 15.19 1.27
N THR A 212 -22.51 14.69 1.15
CA THR A 212 -22.17 13.53 0.33
C THR A 212 -21.19 12.62 1.05
N LEU A 213 -21.12 11.36 0.63
CA LEU A 213 -20.08 10.42 1.02
C LEU A 213 -19.29 10.05 -0.23
N SER A 214 -18.03 10.45 -0.30
CA SER A 214 -17.10 9.95 -1.30
C SER A 214 -16.71 8.52 -0.96
N ILE A 215 -16.73 7.62 -1.94
CA ILE A 215 -16.42 6.20 -1.83
C ILE A 215 -15.40 5.85 -2.90
N LEU A 216 -14.21 5.44 -2.47
CA LEU A 216 -13.14 4.95 -3.32
C LEU A 216 -13.20 3.42 -3.37
N SER A 217 -13.44 2.87 -4.56
CA SER A 217 -13.57 1.43 -4.77
C SER A 217 -12.42 0.89 -5.61
N MET A 218 -11.83 -0.22 -5.18
CA MET A 218 -10.64 -0.81 -5.82
C MET A 218 -10.91 -1.37 -7.22
N GLY A 219 -12.15 -1.71 -7.54
CA GLY A 219 -12.50 -2.50 -8.72
C GLY A 219 -12.12 -3.96 -8.52
N ILE A 220 -10.84 -4.27 -8.74
CA ILE A 220 -10.26 -5.59 -8.45
C ILE A 220 -9.30 -5.43 -7.28
N MET A 221 -9.57 -6.13 -6.18
CA MET A 221 -8.70 -6.11 -4.98
C MET A 221 -7.45 -6.99 -5.16
N ASP A 222 -7.59 -8.08 -5.92
CA ASP A 222 -6.50 -9.01 -6.23
C ASP A 222 -5.50 -8.36 -7.21
N PRO A 223 -4.22 -8.80 -7.25
CA PRO A 223 -3.21 -8.26 -8.17
C PRO A 223 -3.71 -8.28 -9.62
N SER A 224 -3.76 -7.10 -10.24
CA SER A 224 -4.24 -6.91 -11.61
C SER A 224 -3.82 -5.53 -12.14
N GLU A 225 -3.51 -5.45 -13.43
CA GLU A 225 -3.28 -4.21 -14.19
C GLU A 225 -4.57 -3.60 -14.74
N LYS A 226 -5.71 -4.31 -14.62
CA LYS A 226 -7.01 -3.81 -15.09
C LYS A 226 -7.44 -2.60 -14.27
N SER A 227 -7.61 -1.50 -14.97
CA SER A 227 -8.04 -0.22 -14.41
C SER A 227 -9.56 -0.22 -14.20
N ARG A 228 -10.03 -0.80 -13.09
CA ARG A 228 -11.47 -0.91 -12.75
C ARG A 228 -11.89 -0.13 -11.50
N GLY A 229 -10.95 0.56 -10.86
CA GLY A 229 -11.25 1.35 -9.68
C GLY A 229 -12.09 2.58 -10.01
N THR A 230 -12.86 3.05 -9.03
CA THR A 230 -13.75 4.20 -9.19
C THR A 230 -13.75 5.09 -7.95
N LEU A 231 -14.00 6.38 -8.17
CA LEU A 231 -14.42 7.32 -7.14
C LEU A 231 -15.87 7.68 -7.41
N THR A 232 -16.73 7.43 -6.43
CA THR A 232 -18.16 7.77 -6.50
C THR A 232 -18.56 8.62 -5.32
N GLN A 233 -19.55 9.49 -5.48
CA GLN A 233 -20.20 10.21 -4.39
C GLN A 233 -21.62 9.70 -4.22
N VAL A 234 -22.04 9.57 -2.97
CA VAL A 234 -23.41 9.18 -2.61
C VAL A 234 -24.01 10.32 -1.80
N ASP A 235 -25.11 10.89 -2.26
CA ASP A 235 -25.82 11.94 -1.52
C ASP A 235 -26.77 11.36 -0.44
N LYS A 236 -27.37 12.25 0.36
CA LYS A 236 -28.35 11.87 1.40
C LYS A 236 -29.59 11.14 0.87
N THR A 237 -29.90 11.25 -0.43
CA THR A 237 -30.99 10.53 -1.10
C THR A 237 -30.55 9.17 -1.66
N LYS A 238 -29.30 8.76 -1.42
CA LYS A 238 -28.63 7.56 -1.95
C LYS A 238 -28.44 7.57 -3.46
N LYS A 239 -28.52 8.74 -4.10
CA LYS A 239 -28.15 8.88 -5.51
C LYS A 239 -26.64 8.79 -5.62
N VAL A 240 -26.18 7.90 -6.50
CA VAL A 240 -24.75 7.69 -6.77
C VAL A 240 -24.35 8.49 -8.00
N SER A 241 -23.31 9.31 -7.88
CA SER A 241 -22.64 9.99 -8.98
C SER A 241 -21.21 9.47 -9.09
N LYS A 242 -20.80 9.06 -10.29
CA LYS A 242 -19.42 8.66 -10.55
C LYS A 242 -18.60 9.92 -10.84
N GLN A 243 -17.50 10.10 -10.12
CA GLN A 243 -16.57 11.23 -10.28
C GLN A 243 -15.39 10.82 -11.15
N LEU A 244 -14.78 9.68 -10.83
CA LEU A 244 -13.68 9.10 -11.60
C LEU A 244 -13.92 7.60 -11.81
N ASP A 245 -13.41 7.07 -12.91
CA ASP A 245 -13.25 5.65 -13.13
C ASP A 245 -11.89 5.34 -13.73
N SER A 246 -11.71 4.08 -14.12
CA SER A 246 -10.47 3.62 -14.76
C SER A 246 -9.24 3.86 -13.87
N LEU A 247 -9.43 3.79 -12.55
CA LEU A 247 -8.36 3.92 -11.57
C LEU A 247 -7.63 2.57 -11.40
N LYS A 248 -6.33 2.62 -11.17
CA LYS A 248 -5.46 1.43 -11.04
C LYS A 248 -5.43 0.96 -9.60
N ARG A 249 -6.42 0.16 -9.20
CA ARG A 249 -6.60 -0.40 -7.84
C ARG A 249 -6.35 0.67 -6.75
N PRO A 250 -7.18 1.72 -6.69
CA PRO A 250 -6.98 2.84 -5.78
C PRO A 250 -7.20 2.42 -4.32
N VAL A 251 -6.31 2.84 -3.42
CA VAL A 251 -6.32 2.39 -2.01
C VAL A 251 -6.49 3.50 -0.98
N GLN A 252 -6.28 4.76 -1.36
CA GLN A 252 -6.54 5.91 -0.48
C GLN A 252 -6.85 7.16 -1.31
N MET A 253 -7.69 8.04 -0.77
CA MET A 253 -7.86 9.40 -1.26
C MET A 253 -7.68 10.44 -0.14
N SER A 254 -7.12 11.59 -0.49
CA SER A 254 -6.94 12.73 0.42
C SER A 254 -7.43 14.00 -0.27
N TYR A 255 -8.03 14.92 0.49
CA TYR A 255 -8.55 16.20 -0.01
C TYR A 255 -7.71 17.35 0.52
N GLY A 256 -7.42 18.34 -0.33
CA GLY A 256 -6.72 19.56 0.04
C GLY A 256 -6.47 20.45 -1.17
N ASP A 257 -6.36 21.75 -0.97
CA ASP A 257 -6.04 22.73 -2.02
C ASP A 257 -4.53 22.64 -2.35
N LEU A 258 -4.18 21.89 -3.40
CA LEU A 258 -2.80 21.60 -3.79
C LEU A 258 -2.24 22.65 -4.75
N ASN A 259 -3.11 23.36 -5.46
CA ASN A 259 -2.74 24.36 -6.46
C ASN A 259 -2.96 25.82 -6.00
N GLN A 260 -3.52 26.02 -4.81
CA GLN A 260 -3.84 27.31 -4.18
C GLN A 260 -4.94 28.11 -4.88
N ASP A 261 -5.89 27.43 -5.53
CA ASP A 261 -7.04 28.08 -6.19
C ASP A 261 -8.28 28.20 -5.27
N SER A 262 -8.15 27.83 -3.99
CA SER A 262 -9.22 27.80 -2.98
C SER A 262 -10.33 26.76 -3.25
N VAL A 263 -10.08 25.78 -4.12
CA VAL A 263 -10.92 24.60 -4.33
C VAL A 263 -10.16 23.37 -3.83
N GLU A 264 -10.85 22.47 -3.12
CA GLU A 264 -10.20 21.22 -2.70
C GLU A 264 -9.94 20.31 -3.90
N ASP A 265 -8.68 19.89 -4.04
CA ASP A 265 -8.24 18.87 -4.97
C ASP A 265 -8.33 17.48 -4.34
N ILE A 266 -8.19 16.45 -5.17
CA ILE A 266 -8.23 15.05 -4.73
C ILE A 266 -6.90 14.37 -5.08
N LEU A 267 -6.13 13.96 -4.07
CA LEU A 267 -4.98 13.09 -4.25
C LEU A 267 -5.41 11.64 -4.16
N ILE A 268 -5.03 10.79 -5.12
CA ILE A 268 -5.36 9.36 -5.12
C ILE A 268 -4.09 8.51 -5.18
N CYS A 269 -3.97 7.59 -4.23
CA CYS A 269 -2.99 6.52 -4.24
C CYS A 269 -3.50 5.35 -5.10
N ASN A 270 -3.05 5.30 -6.36
CA ASN A 270 -3.33 4.17 -7.25
C ASN A 270 -2.27 3.08 -7.05
N PHE A 271 -2.56 2.12 -6.18
CA PHE A 271 -1.61 1.08 -5.79
C PHE A 271 -1.13 0.26 -6.99
N GLY A 272 -2.04 -0.11 -7.90
CA GLY A 272 -1.66 -0.84 -9.10
C GLY A 272 -1.31 -2.31 -8.90
N ASN A 273 -0.49 -2.90 -9.75
CA ASN A 273 0.26 -4.12 -9.42
C ASN A 273 1.68 -4.00 -10.00
N GLU A 274 1.89 -4.29 -11.27
CA GLU A 274 3.10 -3.87 -11.97
C GLU A 274 3.00 -2.40 -12.37
N VAL A 275 1.79 -1.88 -12.58
CA VAL A 275 1.54 -0.46 -12.84
C VAL A 275 0.56 0.17 -11.87
N GLY A 276 0.95 1.34 -11.34
CA GLY A 276 0.14 2.22 -10.51
C GLY A 276 0.65 3.65 -10.66
N ASN A 277 0.19 4.55 -9.79
CA ASN A 277 0.70 5.91 -9.73
C ASN A 277 0.24 6.66 -8.47
N LEU A 278 0.88 7.80 -8.23
CA LEU A 278 0.35 8.86 -7.39
C LEU A 278 -0.09 10.01 -8.31
N THR A 279 -1.38 10.37 -8.25
CA THR A 279 -1.98 11.41 -9.11
C THR A 279 -2.92 12.26 -8.27
N TRP A 280 -2.86 13.58 -8.44
CA TRP A 280 -3.91 14.48 -7.93
C TRP A 280 -4.80 14.98 -9.06
N TYR A 281 -6.03 15.35 -8.71
CA TYR A 281 -7.05 15.79 -9.65
C TYR A 281 -7.56 17.17 -9.22
N GLU A 282 -7.53 18.13 -10.15
CA GLU A 282 -8.03 19.49 -9.92
C GLU A 282 -9.49 19.49 -9.46
N GLY A 283 -9.79 20.23 -8.40
CA GLY A 283 -11.15 20.47 -7.93
C GLY A 283 -12.05 21.03 -9.03
N GLY A 284 -13.25 20.47 -9.18
CA GLY A 284 -14.24 20.88 -10.19
C GLY A 284 -13.96 20.39 -11.62
N SER A 285 -12.74 20.55 -12.15
CA SER A 285 -12.39 20.12 -13.52
C SER A 285 -12.07 18.61 -13.61
N MET A 286 -11.66 17.99 -12.49
CA MET A 286 -11.14 16.63 -12.40
C MET A 286 -9.97 16.35 -13.35
N LYS A 287 -9.22 17.39 -13.73
CA LYS A 287 -8.04 17.25 -14.58
C LYS A 287 -6.91 16.58 -13.79
N PRO A 288 -6.30 15.48 -14.30
CA PRO A 288 -5.26 14.76 -13.59
C PRO A 288 -3.88 15.43 -13.71
N HIS A 289 -3.10 15.34 -12.63
CA HIS A 289 -1.71 15.73 -12.53
C HIS A 289 -0.90 14.61 -11.91
N LEU A 290 -0.08 13.98 -12.74
CA LEU A 290 0.73 12.84 -12.36
C LEU A 290 1.95 13.30 -11.54
N LEU A 291 2.06 12.81 -10.31
CA LEU A 291 3.21 13.08 -9.43
C LEU A 291 4.28 11.99 -9.56
N LYS A 292 3.85 10.73 -9.60
CA LYS A 292 4.76 9.59 -9.65
C LYS A 292 4.18 8.44 -10.45
N ALA A 293 4.89 8.03 -11.50
CA ALA A 293 4.49 6.94 -12.41
C ALA A 293 5.02 5.57 -11.95
N LEU A 294 4.82 5.21 -10.68
CA LEU A 294 5.28 3.94 -10.10
C LEU A 294 4.16 3.24 -9.33
N PRO A 295 4.10 1.90 -9.33
CA PRO A 295 3.16 1.14 -8.51
C PRO A 295 3.47 1.29 -7.01
N GLY A 296 2.52 0.88 -6.18
CA GLY A 296 2.70 0.75 -4.75
C GLY A 296 2.41 1.99 -3.92
N ALA A 297 1.92 3.08 -4.52
CA ALA A 297 1.41 4.23 -3.77
C ALA A 297 0.27 3.74 -2.88
N ARG A 298 0.48 3.77 -1.55
CA ARG A 298 -0.42 3.12 -0.60
C ARG A 298 -1.06 4.08 0.38
N VAL A 299 -0.28 5.01 0.91
CA VAL A 299 -0.72 6.01 1.89
C VAL A 299 -0.09 7.34 1.52
N ALA A 300 -0.87 8.41 1.45
CA ALA A 300 -0.42 9.77 1.26
C ALA A 300 -1.17 10.75 2.17
N TYR A 301 -0.43 11.53 2.95
CA TYR A 301 -0.95 12.59 3.79
C TYR A 301 -0.61 13.96 3.20
N LEU A 302 -1.55 14.90 3.34
CA LEU A 302 -1.35 16.31 3.00
C LEU A 302 -1.01 17.07 4.27
N LYS A 303 0.20 17.63 4.36
CA LYS A 303 0.66 18.38 5.54
C LYS A 303 1.78 19.33 5.14
N ASP A 304 1.79 20.52 5.69
CA ASP A 304 2.94 21.44 5.59
C ASP A 304 4.12 20.87 6.40
N MET A 305 5.16 20.38 5.72
CA MET A 305 6.30 19.71 6.35
C MET A 305 7.50 20.64 6.53
N ASN A 306 7.49 21.82 5.91
CA ASN A 306 8.60 22.78 5.93
C ASN A 306 8.22 24.16 6.53
N ASN A 307 6.97 24.31 6.98
CA ASN A 307 6.37 25.51 7.56
C ASN A 307 6.25 26.70 6.58
N ASP A 308 6.10 26.46 5.28
CA ASP A 308 5.90 27.50 4.27
C ASP A 308 4.42 27.83 3.98
N LYS A 309 3.50 27.17 4.71
CA LYS A 309 2.04 27.26 4.61
C LYS A 309 1.45 26.64 3.35
N LEU A 310 2.22 25.83 2.62
CA LEU A 310 1.74 25.02 1.50
C LEU A 310 1.54 23.59 1.97
N LEU A 311 0.50 22.92 1.44
CA LEU A 311 0.32 21.49 1.70
C LEU A 311 1.33 20.70 0.88
N ASP A 312 2.27 20.05 1.57
CA ASP A 312 3.14 19.03 0.99
C ASP A 312 2.46 17.67 0.98
N ILE A 313 2.99 16.74 0.19
CA ILE A 313 2.48 15.36 0.12
C ILE A 313 3.53 14.41 0.65
N VAL A 314 3.24 13.74 1.78
CA VAL A 314 4.07 12.65 2.30
C VAL A 314 3.48 11.32 1.84
N VAL A 315 4.18 10.58 1.00
CA VAL A 315 3.69 9.32 0.41
C VAL A 315 4.56 8.12 0.78
N LEU A 316 3.90 7.02 1.14
CA LEU A 316 4.50 5.70 1.28
C LEU A 316 4.27 4.89 0.00
N MET A 317 5.39 4.44 -0.59
CA MET A 317 5.44 3.47 -1.68
C MET A 317 5.77 2.08 -1.11
N THR A 318 5.04 1.06 -1.55
CA THR A 318 5.08 -0.30 -0.95
C THR A 318 5.20 -1.44 -1.96
N GLN A 319 5.39 -1.13 -3.24
CA GLN A 319 5.56 -2.13 -4.31
C GLN A 319 6.66 -1.66 -5.27
N ALA A 320 7.46 -2.61 -5.76
CA ALA A 320 8.65 -2.41 -6.60
C ALA A 320 9.78 -1.59 -5.94
N ARG A 321 9.52 -0.33 -5.60
CA ARG A 321 10.44 0.55 -4.84
C ARG A 321 9.76 0.98 -3.55
N GLU A 322 10.12 0.32 -2.46
CA GLU A 322 9.63 0.65 -1.13
C GLU A 322 10.37 1.86 -0.56
N GLY A 323 9.62 2.83 -0.04
CA GLY A 323 10.19 4.04 0.50
C GLY A 323 9.15 5.08 0.85
N ILE A 324 9.60 6.16 1.47
CA ILE A 324 8.79 7.32 1.80
C ILE A 324 9.42 8.54 1.12
N SER A 325 8.59 9.27 0.38
CA SER A 325 8.96 10.53 -0.26
C SER A 325 8.08 11.66 0.26
N ILE A 326 8.64 12.87 0.27
CA ILE A 326 7.88 14.12 0.43
C ILE A 326 7.91 14.85 -0.91
N PHE A 327 6.75 15.21 -1.43
CA PHE A 327 6.60 16.15 -2.53
C PHE A 327 6.36 17.52 -1.93
N TYR A 328 7.41 18.34 -1.89
CA TYR A 328 7.33 19.71 -1.37
C TYR A 328 6.63 20.59 -2.39
N ASN A 329 5.55 21.24 -1.97
CA ASN A 329 4.78 22.13 -2.81
C ASN A 329 5.56 23.43 -3.04
N LYS A 330 5.71 23.85 -4.30
CA LYS A 330 6.38 25.10 -4.69
C LYS A 330 5.40 26.21 -5.06
N GLY A 331 4.11 25.93 -4.86
CA GLY A 331 2.98 26.77 -5.24
C GLY A 331 2.46 26.42 -6.63
N LYS A 332 1.21 26.82 -6.90
CA LYS A 332 0.54 26.66 -8.21
C LYS A 332 0.52 25.21 -8.75
N GLY A 333 0.53 24.23 -7.86
CA GLY A 333 0.50 22.80 -8.20
C GLY A 333 1.83 22.22 -8.68
N GLU A 334 2.93 22.96 -8.52
CA GLU A 334 4.29 22.45 -8.79
C GLU A 334 4.87 21.78 -7.54
N PHE A 335 5.50 20.61 -7.70
CA PHE A 335 6.04 19.83 -6.60
C PHE A 335 7.48 19.39 -6.85
N GLU A 336 8.30 19.42 -5.80
CA GLU A 336 9.65 18.85 -5.79
C GLU A 336 9.68 17.56 -4.94
N GLU A 337 9.95 16.41 -5.56
CA GLU A 337 10.09 15.14 -4.84
C GLU A 337 11.44 15.05 -4.12
N LYS A 338 11.40 14.73 -2.82
CA LYS A 338 12.55 14.30 -2.02
C LYS A 338 12.26 12.93 -1.39
N GLU A 339 13.04 11.92 -1.76
CA GLU A 339 13.03 10.63 -1.06
C GLU A 339 13.69 10.81 0.32
N ILE A 340 12.96 10.49 1.39
CA ILE A 340 13.43 10.67 2.77
C ILE A 340 13.84 9.36 3.44
N LEU A 341 13.24 8.24 3.03
CA LEU A 341 13.55 6.89 3.51
C LEU A 341 13.43 5.90 2.35
N GLN A 342 14.40 5.01 2.20
CA GLN A 342 14.39 3.94 1.22
C GLN A 342 14.52 2.59 1.92
N PHE A 343 13.79 1.59 1.44
CA PHE A 343 13.80 0.25 1.99
C PHE A 343 14.15 -0.79 0.92
N SER A 344 14.60 -1.96 1.38
CA SER A 344 14.80 -3.12 0.52
C SER A 344 13.48 -3.58 -0.09
N SER A 345 13.49 -4.18 -1.28
CA SER A 345 12.28 -4.66 -1.97
C SER A 345 11.62 -5.90 -1.34
N VAL A 346 12.20 -6.45 -0.28
CA VAL A 346 11.66 -7.57 0.50
C VAL A 346 11.24 -7.13 1.91
N TYR A 347 11.08 -5.82 2.12
CA TYR A 347 10.94 -5.24 3.44
C TYR A 347 9.50 -5.26 3.97
N GLY A 348 8.49 -5.22 3.09
CA GLY A 348 7.10 -5.43 3.44
C GLY A 348 6.39 -4.21 4.03
N SER A 349 6.76 -3.00 3.57
CA SER A 349 6.15 -1.72 3.98
C SER A 349 4.62 -1.78 3.91
N SER A 350 3.94 -1.35 4.97
CA SER A 350 2.48 -1.53 5.08
C SER A 350 1.70 -0.25 5.37
N PHE A 351 2.18 0.62 6.26
CA PHE A 351 1.45 1.82 6.65
C PHE A 351 2.38 2.88 7.25
N ILE A 352 1.96 4.15 7.20
CA ILE A 352 2.56 5.25 7.96
C ILE A 352 1.49 6.07 8.68
N SER A 353 1.85 6.74 9.78
CA SER A 353 1.08 7.84 10.37
C SER A 353 2.03 8.99 10.70
N LEU A 354 1.53 10.22 10.59
CA LEU A 354 2.30 11.44 10.82
C LEU A 354 1.92 12.07 12.17
N VAL A 355 2.87 12.12 13.09
CA VAL A 355 2.61 12.53 14.47
C VAL A 355 3.91 13.04 15.10
N ASP A 356 3.84 14.02 16.00
CA ASP A 356 4.99 14.50 16.78
C ASP A 356 5.10 13.65 18.06
N PHE A 357 5.95 12.63 18.07
CA PHE A 357 6.04 11.67 19.18
C PHE A 357 6.83 12.21 20.37
N ASN A 358 7.83 13.05 20.10
CA ASN A 358 8.74 13.58 21.11
C ASN A 358 8.40 15.01 21.54
N LYS A 359 7.33 15.60 20.97
CA LYS A 359 6.80 16.93 21.28
C LYS A 359 7.82 18.03 20.99
N ASP A 360 8.66 17.86 19.98
CA ASP A 360 9.68 18.85 19.60
C ASP A 360 9.18 19.87 18.56
N GLY A 361 7.94 19.71 18.09
CA GLY A 361 7.30 20.57 17.10
C GLY A 361 7.51 20.10 15.66
N PHE A 362 8.26 19.02 15.42
CA PHE A 362 8.45 18.43 14.11
C PHE A 362 7.59 17.17 13.94
N THR A 363 7.13 16.95 12.71
CA THR A 363 6.31 15.77 12.41
C THR A 363 7.21 14.56 12.20
N ASP A 364 7.05 13.56 13.05
CA ASP A 364 7.67 12.23 12.94
C ASP A 364 6.81 11.27 12.13
N ILE A 365 7.37 10.08 11.86
CA ILE A 365 6.71 9.02 11.11
C ILE A 365 6.61 7.76 11.98
N LEU A 366 5.38 7.37 12.33
CA LEU A 366 5.07 6.01 12.74
C LEU A 366 5.02 5.14 11.50
N TYR A 367 5.77 4.05 11.45
CA TYR A 367 5.89 3.19 10.27
C TYR A 367 5.71 1.73 10.65
N THR A 368 4.95 0.99 9.85
CA THR A 368 4.84 -0.47 9.99
C THR A 368 5.27 -1.19 8.73
N ASN A 369 6.01 -2.28 8.91
CA ASN A 369 6.29 -3.25 7.88
C ASN A 369 6.00 -4.68 8.38
N GLY A 370 5.25 -5.39 7.59
CA GLY A 370 4.76 -6.70 7.94
C GLY A 370 4.12 -7.45 6.79
N ASP A 371 4.05 -6.84 5.60
CA ASP A 371 3.47 -7.51 4.45
C ASP A 371 4.29 -8.74 4.08
N ASN A 372 3.59 -9.84 3.81
CA ASN A 372 4.19 -11.14 3.53
C ASN A 372 3.35 -11.92 2.50
N ALA A 373 2.62 -11.20 1.64
CA ALA A 373 1.82 -11.75 0.54
C ALA A 373 2.53 -11.67 -0.81
N ASP A 374 3.84 -11.47 -0.80
CA ASP A 374 4.67 -11.28 -1.97
C ASP A 374 5.42 -12.57 -2.34
N LEU A 375 6.55 -12.42 -3.05
CA LEU A 375 7.40 -13.52 -3.47
C LEU A 375 8.29 -14.08 -2.35
N SER A 376 8.33 -13.41 -1.20
CA SER A 376 9.30 -13.64 -0.15
C SER A 376 8.69 -14.27 1.11
N ILE A 377 7.52 -14.90 1.00
CA ILE A 377 6.70 -15.47 2.09
C ILE A 377 7.53 -16.21 3.18
N SER A 378 7.85 -15.51 4.28
CA SER A 378 8.63 -16.03 5.41
C SER A 378 8.46 -15.16 6.68
N LEU A 379 8.77 -15.67 7.87
CA LEU A 379 8.83 -14.84 9.07
C LEU A 379 10.11 -14.00 9.06
N LYS A 380 9.99 -12.67 8.98
CA LYS A 380 11.12 -11.76 8.82
C LYS A 380 11.47 -11.06 10.12
N ALA A 381 12.72 -11.17 10.56
CA ALA A 381 13.23 -10.54 11.79
C ALA A 381 13.02 -9.01 11.83
N TYR A 382 13.06 -8.38 10.67
CA TYR A 382 12.92 -6.93 10.53
C TYR A 382 11.45 -6.46 10.38
N HIS A 383 10.44 -7.32 10.46
CA HIS A 383 9.05 -6.87 10.54
C HIS A 383 8.74 -6.23 11.89
N GLY A 384 7.98 -5.14 11.89
CA GLY A 384 7.54 -4.51 13.12
C GLY A 384 7.07 -3.08 12.98
N ILE A 385 7.12 -2.36 14.10
CA ILE A 385 6.68 -0.98 14.26
C ILE A 385 7.92 -0.11 14.48
N ARG A 386 8.03 1.02 13.79
CA ARG A 386 9.14 1.97 13.93
C ARG A 386 8.63 3.38 14.13
N ILE A 387 9.41 4.17 14.86
CA ILE A 387 9.28 5.62 14.91
C ILE A 387 10.52 6.20 14.26
N PHE A 388 10.33 6.97 13.18
CA PHE A 388 11.38 7.76 12.58
C PHE A 388 11.21 9.22 12.98
N LEU A 389 12.16 9.73 13.76
CA LEU A 389 12.16 11.10 14.29
C LEU A 389 12.68 12.08 13.24
N ASN A 390 11.99 13.21 13.09
CA ASN A 390 12.37 14.30 12.21
C ASN A 390 13.28 15.30 12.94
N ASP A 391 14.42 15.65 12.35
CA ASP A 391 15.36 16.60 12.96
C ASP A 391 15.04 18.08 12.68
N GLY A 392 13.89 18.36 12.05
CA GLY A 392 13.46 19.69 11.63
C GLY A 392 14.23 20.25 10.42
N LYS A 393 15.20 19.50 9.89
CA LYS A 393 16.01 19.85 8.70
C LYS A 393 15.67 18.93 7.52
N GLY A 394 14.59 18.17 7.65
CA GLY A 394 14.10 17.24 6.63
C GLY A 394 14.96 15.98 6.53
N ALA A 395 15.59 15.55 7.64
CA ALA A 395 16.20 14.24 7.78
C ALA A 395 15.48 13.43 8.88
N PHE A 396 15.31 12.13 8.62
CA PHE A 396 14.61 11.21 9.51
C PHE A 396 15.55 10.15 10.05
N LYS A 397 15.50 9.90 11.36
CA LYS A 397 16.34 8.89 12.03
C LYS A 397 15.50 7.91 12.81
N LEU A 398 15.88 6.64 12.82
CA LEU A 398 15.20 5.64 13.63
C LEU A 398 15.35 5.98 15.12
N GLY A 399 14.24 6.30 15.79
CA GLY A 399 14.18 6.56 17.23
C GLY A 399 13.75 5.33 18.03
N TYR A 400 12.89 4.48 17.46
CA TYR A 400 12.37 3.30 18.13
C TYR A 400 12.03 2.18 17.16
N PHE A 401 12.19 0.92 17.59
CA PHE A 401 11.77 -0.28 16.87
C PHE A 401 11.19 -1.31 17.83
N TYR A 402 9.99 -1.80 17.53
CA TYR A 402 9.37 -2.94 18.20
C TYR A 402 9.19 -4.11 17.22
N PRO A 403 9.83 -5.28 17.44
CA PRO A 403 9.66 -6.44 16.58
C PRO A 403 8.24 -7.01 16.65
N MET A 404 7.53 -7.05 15.53
CA MET A 404 6.18 -7.61 15.42
C MET A 404 5.97 -8.23 14.04
N TYR A 405 5.89 -9.56 13.99
CA TYR A 405 5.62 -10.25 12.74
C TYR A 405 4.25 -9.83 12.19
N GLY A 406 4.21 -9.40 10.93
CA GLY A 406 2.96 -9.14 10.23
C GLY A 406 2.33 -7.78 10.49
N ALA A 407 3.05 -6.87 11.17
CA ALA A 407 2.60 -5.51 11.46
C ALA A 407 2.07 -4.79 10.22
N SER A 408 0.76 -4.56 10.16
CA SER A 408 0.06 -4.09 8.97
C SER A 408 -0.43 -2.65 9.10
N LYS A 409 -0.68 -2.19 10.32
CA LYS A 409 -1.09 -0.81 10.63
C LYS A 409 -0.77 -0.49 12.09
N ALA A 410 -0.37 0.74 12.36
CA ALA A 410 -0.28 1.29 13.71
C ALA A 410 -0.82 2.73 13.71
N LEU A 411 -1.52 3.09 14.78
CA LEU A 411 -2.05 4.43 15.03
C LEU A 411 -1.61 4.87 16.44
N ALA A 412 -1.34 6.16 16.60
CA ALA A 412 -0.93 6.74 17.87
C ALA A 412 -2.01 7.65 18.43
N ALA A 413 -2.27 7.52 19.73
CA ALA A 413 -3.18 8.33 20.52
C ALA A 413 -2.77 8.24 21.99
N ASP A 414 -3.22 9.17 22.83
CA ASP A 414 -3.00 9.13 24.28
C ASP A 414 -4.12 8.32 24.95
N PHE A 415 -4.03 6.98 24.87
CA PHE A 415 -5.13 6.08 25.27
C PHE A 415 -5.32 6.02 26.79
N ASP A 416 -4.28 6.26 27.59
CA ASP A 416 -4.39 6.30 29.05
C ASP A 416 -4.34 7.71 29.66
N MET A 417 -4.29 8.73 28.81
CA MET A 417 -4.41 10.14 29.15
C MET A 417 -3.30 10.65 30.07
N ASP A 418 -2.12 10.02 30.00
CA ASP A 418 -0.94 10.44 30.76
C ASP A 418 -0.14 11.55 30.04
N GLY A 419 -0.58 11.92 28.84
CA GLY A 419 -0.03 12.98 28.01
C GLY A 419 0.97 12.46 26.97
N ASP A 420 1.47 11.23 27.07
CA ASP A 420 2.37 10.63 26.10
C ASP A 420 1.61 9.78 25.08
N LEU A 421 2.07 9.81 23.83
CA LEU A 421 1.40 9.05 22.78
C LEU A 421 1.73 7.55 22.89
N ASP A 422 0.68 6.77 23.04
CA ASP A 422 0.67 5.31 22.94
C ASP A 422 0.55 4.86 21.48
N ILE A 423 0.73 3.56 21.24
CA ILE A 423 0.56 2.96 19.90
C ILE A 423 -0.38 1.76 19.96
N ALA A 424 -1.49 1.85 19.24
CA ALA A 424 -2.29 0.68 18.87
C ALA A 424 -1.78 0.11 17.55
N ALA A 425 -1.54 -1.20 17.49
CA ALA A 425 -1.01 -1.85 16.30
C ALA A 425 -1.73 -3.17 16.00
N ILE A 426 -1.89 -3.46 14.72
CA ILE A 426 -2.45 -4.72 14.23
C ILE A 426 -1.45 -5.47 13.36
N SER A 427 -1.62 -6.79 13.34
CA SER A 427 -0.90 -7.67 12.43
C SER A 427 -1.86 -8.51 11.59
N PHE A 428 -1.61 -8.49 10.28
CA PHE A 428 -2.32 -9.32 9.32
C PHE A 428 -1.64 -10.67 9.09
N PHE A 429 -0.30 -10.71 9.07
CA PHE A 429 0.51 -11.91 8.90
C PHE A 429 1.10 -12.43 10.21
N THR A 430 0.30 -12.44 11.27
CA THR A 430 0.78 -12.85 12.61
C THR A 430 1.29 -14.29 12.58
N ALA A 431 2.46 -14.51 13.19
CA ALA A 431 2.99 -15.85 13.44
C ALA A 431 1.98 -16.66 14.28
N LEU A 432 1.60 -17.85 13.79
CA LEU A 432 0.52 -18.65 14.38
C LEU A 432 0.91 -19.28 15.72
N ASP A 433 2.17 -19.62 15.87
CA ASP A 433 2.76 -20.26 17.04
C ASP A 433 3.24 -19.26 18.11
N GLN A 434 3.27 -17.96 17.78
CA GLN A 434 3.62 -16.88 18.69
C GLN A 434 2.67 -16.84 19.90
N LYS A 435 3.25 -16.85 21.11
CA LYS A 435 2.53 -16.82 22.39
C LYS A 435 3.11 -15.71 23.29
N PRO A 436 2.29 -14.74 23.74
CA PRO A 436 0.88 -14.55 23.39
C PRO A 436 0.71 -14.14 21.92
N ASN A 437 -0.52 -14.21 21.39
CA ASN A 437 -0.78 -13.82 20.01
C ASN A 437 -0.68 -12.31 19.86
N GLU A 438 0.01 -11.84 18.82
CA GLU A 438 0.24 -10.41 18.57
C GLU A 438 -0.59 -9.91 17.37
N GLY A 439 -1.78 -10.46 17.14
CA GLY A 439 -2.71 -9.95 16.12
C GLY A 439 -3.12 -8.50 16.38
N PHE A 440 -3.17 -8.13 17.66
CA PHE A 440 -3.31 -6.76 18.14
C PHE A 440 -2.32 -6.53 19.28
N LEU A 441 -1.74 -5.34 19.35
CA LEU A 441 -0.91 -4.87 20.45
C LEU A 441 -1.31 -3.44 20.81
N LEU A 442 -1.30 -3.15 22.12
CA LEU A 442 -1.25 -1.81 22.66
C LEU A 442 0.14 -1.62 23.29
N LEU A 443 0.91 -0.68 22.76
CA LEU A 443 2.21 -0.27 23.30
C LEU A 443 1.99 1.02 24.08
N LYS A 444 1.95 0.92 25.41
CA LYS A 444 1.78 2.07 26.29
C LYS A 444 3.11 2.76 26.54
N ASN A 445 3.20 4.03 26.20
CA ASN A 445 4.39 4.84 26.43
C ASN A 445 4.51 5.15 27.91
N LYS A 446 5.68 4.90 28.49
CA LYS A 446 6.00 5.20 29.90
C LYS A 446 6.86 6.46 30.00
N GLY A 447 6.86 7.27 28.94
CA GLY A 447 7.75 8.40 28.72
C GLY A 447 9.03 8.03 27.99
N ASN A 448 9.63 9.03 27.34
CA ASN A 448 10.89 8.92 26.58
C ASN A 448 10.91 7.77 25.56
N MET A 449 9.77 7.49 24.90
CA MET A 449 9.60 6.38 23.93
C MET A 449 9.94 5.00 24.51
N THR A 450 9.70 4.79 25.80
CA THR A 450 9.84 3.49 26.45
C THR A 450 8.46 2.86 26.55
N PHE A 451 8.25 1.70 25.92
CA PHE A 451 6.91 1.13 25.79
C PHE A 451 6.71 -0.18 26.55
N ASP A 452 5.58 -0.28 27.25
CA ASP A 452 5.03 -1.52 27.79
C ASP A 452 4.09 -2.15 26.77
N ALA A 453 4.28 -3.44 26.45
CA ALA A 453 3.47 -4.13 25.45
C ALA A 453 2.35 -4.97 26.09
N SER A 454 1.12 -4.80 25.60
CA SER A 454 -0.05 -5.60 26.01
C SER A 454 -0.88 -6.05 24.79
N THR A 455 -1.65 -7.11 24.94
CA THR A 455 -2.57 -7.65 23.92
C THR A 455 -3.93 -8.01 24.54
N ILE A 456 -4.94 -8.26 23.71
CA ILE A 456 -6.27 -8.72 24.12
C ILE A 456 -6.41 -10.24 23.96
N GLN A 457 -7.34 -10.85 24.70
CA GLN A 457 -7.57 -12.31 24.62
C GLN A 457 -8.10 -12.72 23.23
N GLU A 458 -8.85 -11.81 22.60
CA GLU A 458 -9.48 -11.92 21.30
C GLU A 458 -8.50 -11.67 20.15
N ALA A 459 -7.22 -11.34 20.39
CA ALA A 459 -6.28 -10.98 19.32
C ALA A 459 -6.14 -12.11 18.28
N LYS A 460 -6.26 -13.37 18.73
CA LYS A 460 -6.24 -14.57 17.88
C LYS A 460 -7.58 -14.90 17.19
N SER A 461 -8.66 -14.17 17.48
CA SER A 461 -9.99 -14.47 16.96
C SER A 461 -10.22 -13.92 15.55
N GLY A 462 -9.28 -13.15 15.00
CA GLY A 462 -9.39 -12.56 13.66
C GLY A 462 -8.05 -12.41 12.99
N LYS A 463 -8.08 -11.94 11.75
CA LYS A 463 -6.91 -11.47 10.99
C LYS A 463 -7.12 -10.00 10.71
N TRP A 464 -6.65 -9.18 11.65
CA TRP A 464 -6.89 -7.74 11.67
C TRP A 464 -6.11 -7.08 10.54
N MET A 465 -6.84 -6.49 9.60
CA MET A 465 -6.28 -5.90 8.38
C MET A 465 -6.44 -4.38 8.36
N VAL A 466 -7.54 -3.88 8.94
CA VAL A 466 -7.86 -2.46 9.01
C VAL A 466 -8.16 -2.08 10.45
N MET A 467 -7.82 -0.84 10.80
CA MET A 467 -8.05 -0.27 12.12
C MET A 467 -8.31 1.22 12.00
N ASP A 468 -9.14 1.74 12.89
CA ASP A 468 -9.36 3.18 13.07
C ASP A 468 -9.54 3.51 14.56
N VAL A 469 -9.38 4.78 14.93
CA VAL A 469 -9.42 5.27 16.31
C VAL A 469 -10.32 6.50 16.40
N GLY A 470 -11.03 6.64 17.53
CA GLY A 470 -11.74 7.87 17.89
C GLY A 470 -12.74 7.65 19.02
N ASP A 471 -13.10 8.73 19.71
CA ASP A 471 -14.14 8.78 20.75
C ASP A 471 -15.55 8.49 20.18
N MET A 472 -15.98 7.22 20.24
CA MET A 472 -17.23 6.77 19.62
C MET A 472 -18.46 6.96 20.49
N ASP A 473 -18.29 6.99 21.81
CA ASP A 473 -19.40 7.13 22.75
C ASP A 473 -19.49 8.51 23.43
N LYS A 474 -18.56 9.41 23.09
CA LYS A 474 -18.46 10.81 23.54
C LYS A 474 -18.14 10.96 25.02
N ASP A 475 -17.42 10.04 25.60
CA ASP A 475 -16.96 10.17 26.98
C ASP A 475 -15.61 10.90 27.11
N GLY A 476 -14.95 11.18 25.98
CA GLY A 476 -13.73 11.97 25.90
C GLY A 476 -12.44 11.15 25.87
N ASP A 477 -12.53 9.82 25.80
CA ASP A 477 -11.39 8.96 25.52
C ASP A 477 -11.49 8.28 24.14
N ASP A 478 -10.33 7.96 23.55
CA ASP A 478 -10.28 7.39 22.20
C ASP A 478 -10.50 5.87 22.25
N ASP A 479 -11.46 5.38 21.46
CA ASP A 479 -11.72 3.96 21.26
C ASP A 479 -10.94 3.39 20.07
N ILE A 480 -10.81 2.06 19.99
CA ILE A 480 -10.12 1.37 18.89
C ILE A 480 -11.08 0.42 18.15
N ILE A 481 -11.13 0.53 16.82
CA ILE A 481 -11.96 -0.31 15.95
C ILE A 481 -11.05 -1.19 15.08
N LEU A 482 -11.20 -2.51 15.14
CA LEU A 482 -10.44 -3.48 14.35
C LEU A 482 -11.35 -4.16 13.34
N GLY A 483 -10.94 -4.27 12.07
CA GLY A 483 -11.64 -5.03 11.03
C GLY A 483 -10.85 -6.25 10.56
N SER A 484 -11.50 -7.41 10.54
CA SER A 484 -10.89 -8.69 10.15
C SER A 484 -11.16 -9.05 8.69
N PHE A 485 -10.13 -9.59 8.02
CA PHE A 485 -10.23 -10.11 6.66
C PHE A 485 -9.64 -11.53 6.57
N LEU A 486 -10.45 -12.50 6.12
CA LEU A 486 -10.07 -13.90 5.97
C LEU A 486 -10.21 -14.31 4.50
N ARG A 487 -9.10 -14.73 3.90
CA ARG A 487 -9.03 -15.26 2.53
C ARG A 487 -8.30 -16.60 2.51
N GLY A 488 -9.03 -17.69 2.26
CA GLY A 488 -8.48 -19.05 2.20
C GLY A 488 -7.17 -19.15 1.39
N GLY A 489 -6.18 -19.88 1.92
CA GLY A 489 -4.88 -20.13 1.27
C GLY A 489 -3.75 -19.14 1.58
N MET A 490 -4.01 -18.10 2.37
CA MET A 490 -2.97 -17.16 2.83
C MET A 490 -2.24 -17.72 4.06
N LEU A 491 -0.92 -17.48 4.18
CA LEU A 491 -0.14 -17.86 5.37
C LEU A 491 -0.92 -17.48 6.63
N GLY A 492 -1.15 -18.46 7.51
CA GLY A 492 -1.82 -18.20 8.78
C GLY A 492 -3.32 -18.51 8.82
N LEU A 493 -3.93 -19.07 7.78
CA LEU A 493 -5.29 -19.62 7.88
C LEU A 493 -5.34 -21.12 8.18
N GLU A 494 -4.27 -21.85 7.88
CA GLU A 494 -4.19 -23.31 8.02
C GLU A 494 -4.32 -23.80 9.48
N GLY A 495 -4.29 -22.89 10.46
CA GLY A 495 -4.45 -23.19 11.89
C GLY A 495 -5.63 -22.51 12.60
N LEU A 496 -6.39 -21.64 11.93
CA LEU A 496 -7.54 -20.98 12.57
C LEU A 496 -8.75 -21.93 12.56
N SER A 497 -8.79 -22.83 13.55
CA SER A 497 -9.96 -23.66 13.83
C SER A 497 -11.00 -22.84 14.60
N PHE A 498 -11.96 -22.28 13.87
CA PHE A 498 -13.14 -21.68 14.43
C PHE A 498 -14.13 -22.80 14.80
N LYS A 499 -14.01 -23.37 16.00
CA LYS A 499 -14.82 -24.49 16.55
C LYS A 499 -16.36 -24.30 16.44
N GLY A 500 -16.92 -24.31 15.24
CA GLY A 500 -18.34 -24.09 14.95
C GLY A 500 -18.88 -22.67 15.17
N LYS A 501 -18.03 -21.64 15.35
CA LYS A 501 -18.48 -20.24 15.51
C LYS A 501 -17.73 -19.31 14.55
N SER A 502 -18.44 -18.54 13.73
CA SER A 502 -17.78 -17.54 12.88
C SER A 502 -17.05 -16.49 13.74
N PRO A 503 -15.79 -16.14 13.42
CA PRO A 503 -15.05 -15.12 14.14
C PRO A 503 -15.72 -13.74 14.03
N PRO A 504 -15.47 -12.83 15.00
CA PRO A 504 -15.95 -11.46 14.88
C PRO A 504 -15.38 -10.80 13.61
N ALA A 505 -16.25 -10.08 12.91
CA ALA A 505 -15.82 -9.33 11.73
C ALA A 505 -15.16 -8.01 12.12
N VAL A 506 -15.67 -7.39 13.18
CA VAL A 506 -15.12 -6.19 13.79
C VAL A 506 -14.97 -6.42 15.31
N LEU A 507 -13.93 -5.89 15.91
CA LEU A 507 -13.83 -5.68 17.36
C LEU A 507 -13.78 -4.20 17.63
N VAL A 508 -14.55 -3.77 18.62
CA VAL A 508 -14.47 -2.44 19.20
C VAL A 508 -13.85 -2.60 20.58
N LEU A 509 -12.75 -1.93 20.85
CA LEU A 509 -12.17 -1.81 22.18
C LEU A 509 -12.62 -0.44 22.67
N GLU A 510 -13.68 -0.44 23.49
CA GLU A 510 -14.22 0.77 24.09
C GLU A 510 -13.36 1.15 25.29
N ASN A 511 -12.79 2.35 25.30
CA ASN A 511 -11.98 2.84 26.40
C ASN A 511 -12.89 3.25 27.56
N LYS A 512 -12.34 3.20 28.77
CA LYS A 512 -13.04 3.34 30.04
C LYS A 512 -12.29 4.24 31.00
N HIS A 513 -11.41 5.08 30.49
CA HIS A 513 -10.65 6.00 31.33
C HIS A 513 -11.61 6.88 32.15
N PHE A 514 -12.72 7.32 31.56
CA PHE A 514 -13.72 8.17 32.21
C PHE A 514 -15.00 7.46 32.70
N LYS A 515 -15.10 6.13 32.60
CA LYS A 515 -16.32 5.36 32.96
C LYS A 515 -16.42 4.91 34.41
#